data_AF-A0A433Y600-F1
#
_entry.id   AF-A0A433Y600-F1
#
_cell.length_a   1.000
_cell.length_b   1.000
_cell.length_c   1.000
_cell.angle_alpha   90.00
_cell.angle_beta   90.00
_cell.angle_gamma   90.00
#
_symmetry.space_group_name_H-M   'P 1'
#
loop_
_entity.id
_entity.type
_entity.pdbx_description
1 polymer ?
#
loop_
_entity_poly.entity_id
_entity_poly.type
_entity_poly.pdbx_seq_one_letter_code
_entity_poly.pdbx_strand_id
1 'polypeptide(L)'
;MNECPWCAKEVVIVNNICPECKHEVLLDKQGNVTFEYAEEIEESTNSEENLEQAIMERFKCVKCGHNECDVKEVAMTGTGLSKIFDVQHNHYLFVSCDYCGYVEVYNPDILARKKSGTVGTIMDIFFGS
;
A
#
# COMPACT_ATOMS: atom_id res chain seq x y z
N MET A 1 8.78 20.18 22.75
CA MET A 1 9.76 20.07 21.66
C MET A 1 9.78 18.60 21.32
N ASN A 2 9.55 18.25 20.05
CA ASN A 2 9.31 16.87 19.64
C ASN A 2 10.45 16.43 18.74
N GLU A 3 10.88 15.18 18.86
CA GLU A 3 11.85 14.61 17.94
C GLU A 3 11.15 14.34 16.59
N CYS A 4 11.69 14.88 15.51
CA CYS A 4 11.13 14.69 14.18
C CYS A 4 11.40 13.25 13.70
N PRO A 5 10.38 12.50 13.26
CA PRO A 5 10.54 11.10 12.85
C PRO A 5 11.33 10.92 11.56
N TRP A 6 11.46 11.98 10.76
CA TRP A 6 12.14 11.95 9.47
C TRP A 6 13.64 12.30 9.57
N CYS A 7 14.02 13.16 10.51
CA CYS A 7 15.40 13.67 10.61
C CYS A 7 16.03 13.55 11.99
N ALA A 8 15.32 12.97 12.97
CA ALA A 8 15.77 12.73 14.35
C ALA A 8 16.28 14.00 15.07
N LYS A 9 15.83 15.18 14.65
CA LYS A 9 16.16 16.45 15.31
C LYS A 9 15.04 16.86 16.25
N GLU A 10 15.42 17.36 17.41
CA GLU A 10 14.50 18.03 18.34
C GLU A 10 14.08 19.38 17.76
N VAL A 11 12.79 19.50 17.42
CA VAL A 11 12.25 20.70 16.77
C VAL A 11 10.88 21.05 17.36
N VAL A 12 10.46 22.30 17.13
CA VAL A 12 9.08 22.70 17.31
C VAL A 12 8.40 22.60 15.95
N ILE A 13 7.45 21.68 15.81
CA ILE A 13 6.69 21.50 14.58
C ILE A 13 5.79 22.72 14.39
N VAL A 14 5.82 23.31 13.19
CA VAL A 14 5.00 24.48 12.83
C VAL A 14 4.10 24.07 11.67
N ASN A 15 2.78 24.19 11.85
CA ASN A 15 1.78 23.79 10.84
C ASN A 15 1.98 22.36 10.33
N ASN A 16 2.25 21.40 11.22
CA ASN A 16 2.54 20.01 10.89
C ASN A 16 3.78 19.81 10.00
N ILE A 17 4.65 20.82 9.85
CA ILE A 17 5.87 20.73 9.04
C ILE A 17 7.09 20.84 9.95
N CYS A 18 8.04 19.93 9.76
CA CYS A 18 9.35 20.04 10.40
C CYS A 18 10.15 21.18 9.75
N PRO A 19 10.64 22.18 10.51
CA PRO A 19 11.41 23.30 9.94
C PRO A 19 12.77 22.87 9.36
N GLU A 20 13.32 21.75 9.82
CA GLU A 20 14.64 21.28 9.42
C GLU A 20 14.61 20.46 8.13
N CYS A 21 13.70 19.49 8.02
CA CYS A 21 13.63 18.59 6.86
C CYS A 21 12.44 18.88 5.93
N LYS A 22 11.56 19.81 6.29
CA LYS A 22 10.36 20.22 5.53
C LYS A 22 9.36 19.11 5.23
N HIS A 23 9.48 17.96 5.91
CA HIS A 23 8.49 16.90 5.81
C HIS A 23 7.29 17.20 6.71
N GLU A 24 6.12 16.76 6.25
CA GLU A 24 4.90 16.75 7.05
C GLU A 24 5.02 15.71 8.16
N VAL A 25 4.54 16.06 9.35
CA VAL A 25 4.57 15.23 10.55
C VAL A 25 3.16 15.15 11.10
N LEU A 26 2.67 13.94 11.32
CA LEU A 26 1.36 13.71 11.92
C LEU A 26 1.44 14.03 13.42
N LEU A 27 0.48 14.83 13.90
CA LEU A 27 0.35 15.20 15.29
C LEU A 27 -0.99 14.67 15.83
N ASP A 28 -0.99 14.12 17.05
CA ASP A 28 -2.22 13.79 17.77
C ASP A 28 -2.99 15.03 18.22
N LYS A 29 -4.17 14.80 18.80
CA LYS A 29 -5.02 15.86 19.38
C LYS A 29 -4.35 16.61 20.53
N GLN A 30 -3.29 16.06 21.13
CA GLN A 30 -2.49 16.68 22.18
C GLN A 30 -1.23 17.40 21.63
N GLY A 31 -0.97 17.35 20.32
CA GLY A 31 0.19 17.98 19.67
C GLY A 31 1.49 17.16 19.74
N ASN A 32 1.44 15.89 20.10
CA ASN A 32 2.59 14.99 20.05
C ASN A 32 2.69 14.34 18.67
N VAL A 33 3.92 14.01 18.28
CA VAL A 33 4.18 13.26 17.04
C VAL A 33 3.62 11.85 17.19
N THR A 34 2.74 11.45 16.28
CA THR A 34 2.24 10.07 16.21
C THR A 34 2.57 9.43 14.88
N PHE A 35 2.74 8.11 14.93
CA PHE A 35 2.75 7.23 13.78
C PHE A 35 1.43 6.48 13.72
N GLU A 36 0.29 7.18 13.79
CA GLU A 36 -0.98 6.53 13.51
C GLU A 36 -1.09 6.38 11.99
N TYR A 37 -0.76 5.17 11.52
CA TYR A 37 -1.32 4.63 10.29
C TYR A 37 -2.84 4.82 10.43
N ALA A 38 -3.47 5.48 9.45
CA ALA A 38 -4.90 5.66 9.45
C ALA A 38 -5.58 4.27 9.38
N GLU A 39 -5.90 3.70 10.53
CA GLU A 39 -6.97 2.71 10.65
C GLU A 39 -8.28 3.48 10.58
N GLU A 40 -8.91 3.43 9.40
CA GLU A 40 -10.30 3.01 9.20
C GLU A 40 -10.70 3.40 7.76
N ILE A 41 -11.09 2.39 6.98
CA ILE A 41 -12.48 2.23 6.50
C ILE A 41 -12.65 0.72 6.23
N GLU A 42 -13.32 0.04 7.15
CA GLU A 42 -14.19 -1.08 6.78
C GLU A 42 -15.42 -0.47 6.10
N GLU A 43 -15.57 -0.68 4.78
CA GLU A 43 -16.83 -1.19 4.21
C GLU A 43 -16.75 -1.44 2.69
N SER A 44 -16.95 -2.72 2.35
CA SER A 44 -17.69 -3.23 1.20
C SER A 44 -17.07 -3.19 -0.21
N THR A 45 -16.37 -4.27 -0.60
CA THR A 45 -16.71 -4.97 -1.87
C THR A 45 -16.48 -6.48 -1.78
N ASN A 46 -17.46 -7.27 -2.22
CA ASN A 46 -17.38 -8.74 -2.36
C ASN A 46 -16.34 -9.18 -3.44
N SER A 47 -15.64 -8.23 -4.07
CA SER A 47 -14.72 -8.45 -5.19
C SER A 47 -13.24 -8.39 -4.80
N GLU A 48 -12.87 -7.59 -3.79
CA GLU A 48 -11.48 -7.42 -3.34
C GLU A 48 -10.99 -8.65 -2.55
N GLU A 49 -11.79 -9.18 -1.62
CA GLU A 49 -11.51 -10.44 -0.91
C GLU A 49 -11.25 -11.60 -1.89
N ASN A 50 -11.96 -11.64 -3.02
CA ASN A 50 -11.78 -12.69 -4.02
C ASN A 50 -10.43 -12.60 -4.74
N LEU A 51 -9.88 -11.39 -4.91
CA LEU A 51 -8.61 -11.18 -5.59
C LEU A 51 -7.42 -11.54 -4.68
N GLU A 52 -7.46 -11.09 -3.42
CA GLU A 52 -6.43 -11.43 -2.43
C GLU A 52 -6.31 -12.94 -2.22
N GLN A 53 -7.45 -13.61 -2.02
CA GLN A 53 -7.51 -15.06 -1.87
C GLN A 53 -6.91 -15.77 -3.10
N ALA A 54 -7.25 -15.33 -4.31
CA ALA A 54 -6.73 -15.94 -5.54
C ALA A 54 -5.21 -15.75 -5.71
N ILE A 55 -4.67 -14.61 -5.25
CA ILE A 55 -3.23 -14.34 -5.23
C ILE A 55 -2.54 -15.25 -4.22
N MET A 56 -3.03 -15.31 -2.97
CA MET A 56 -2.45 -16.14 -1.92
C MET A 56 -2.42 -17.63 -2.31
N GLU A 57 -3.51 -18.15 -2.91
CA GLU A 57 -3.58 -19.54 -3.37
C GLU A 57 -2.56 -19.91 -4.45
N ARG A 58 -2.11 -18.94 -5.25
CA ARG A 58 -1.28 -19.16 -6.45
C ARG A 58 0.11 -18.54 -6.30
N PHE A 59 0.40 -17.94 -5.16
CA PHE A 59 1.65 -17.24 -4.96
C PHE A 59 2.84 -18.21 -4.99
N LYS A 60 3.88 -17.77 -5.69
CA LYS A 60 5.19 -18.39 -5.65
C LYS A 60 6.24 -17.31 -5.83
N CYS A 61 7.06 -17.11 -4.81
CA CYS A 61 8.08 -16.09 -4.84
C CYS A 61 9.11 -16.37 -5.93
N VAL A 62 9.29 -15.42 -6.86
CA VAL A 62 10.29 -15.51 -7.94
C VAL A 62 11.75 -15.51 -7.44
N LYS A 63 11.98 -15.10 -6.18
CA LYS A 63 13.33 -15.02 -5.58
C LYS A 63 13.73 -16.30 -4.86
N CYS A 64 12.84 -16.87 -4.05
CA CYS A 64 13.17 -18.01 -3.16
C CYS A 64 12.30 -19.26 -3.39
N GLY A 65 11.25 -19.17 -4.21
CA GLY A 65 10.34 -20.28 -4.49
C GLY A 65 9.38 -20.64 -3.36
N HIS A 66 9.32 -19.83 -2.28
CA HIS A 66 8.35 -19.99 -1.20
C HIS A 66 6.94 -19.60 -1.67
N ASN A 67 5.92 -20.24 -1.10
CA ASN A 67 4.54 -20.17 -1.61
C ASN A 67 3.56 -19.42 -0.67
N GLU A 68 4.04 -18.89 0.45
CA GLU A 68 3.22 -18.08 1.36
C GLU A 68 3.55 -16.60 1.20
N CYS A 69 2.51 -15.76 1.28
CA CYS A 69 2.60 -14.32 1.17
C CYS A 69 1.50 -13.59 1.96
N ASP A 70 1.83 -12.36 2.36
CA ASP A 70 0.90 -11.33 2.85
C ASP A 70 0.48 -10.40 1.70
N VAL A 71 -0.82 -10.15 1.55
CA VAL A 71 -1.38 -9.24 0.55
C VAL A 71 -2.01 -8.04 1.26
N LYS A 72 -1.65 -6.83 0.83
CA LYS A 72 -2.20 -5.58 1.38
C LYS A 72 -2.55 -4.60 0.28
N GLU A 73 -3.77 -4.07 0.32
CA GLU A 73 -4.16 -2.94 -0.52
C GLU A 73 -3.74 -1.61 0.12
N VAL A 74 -3.09 -0.77 -0.68
CA VAL A 74 -2.64 0.56 -0.25
C VAL A 74 -3.16 1.61 -1.23
N ALA A 75 -3.90 2.57 -0.68
CA ALA A 75 -4.29 3.78 -1.39
C ALA A 75 -3.17 4.83 -1.27
N MET A 76 -2.53 5.20 -2.38
CA MET A 76 -1.56 6.28 -2.39
C MET A 76 -2.26 7.60 -2.69
N THR A 77 -2.39 8.47 -1.69
CA THR A 77 -2.93 9.81 -1.91
C THR A 77 -1.89 10.69 -2.61
N GLY A 78 -2.26 11.28 -3.75
CA GLY A 78 -1.43 12.27 -4.42
C GLY A 78 -1.32 13.54 -3.57
N THR A 79 -0.13 14.15 -3.50
CA THR A 79 0.08 15.40 -2.78
C THR A 79 -0.58 16.57 -3.53
N GLY A 80 -1.22 17.50 -2.79
CA GLY A 80 -1.81 18.72 -3.34
C GLY A 80 -3.33 18.70 -3.56
N LEU A 81 -3.80 19.36 -4.64
CA LEU A 81 -5.22 19.55 -4.97
C LEU A 81 -5.99 18.25 -5.30
N SER A 82 -5.29 17.12 -5.42
CA SER A 82 -5.87 15.79 -5.64
C SER A 82 -6.75 15.28 -4.48
N LYS A 83 -6.68 15.90 -3.29
CA LYS A 83 -7.60 15.65 -2.17
C LYS A 83 -8.99 16.28 -2.34
N ILE A 84 -9.16 17.26 -3.23
CA ILE A 84 -10.42 18.04 -3.37
C ILE A 84 -11.29 17.49 -4.52
N PHE A 85 -10.67 16.84 -5.50
CA PHE A 85 -11.35 16.11 -6.55
C PHE A 85 -11.04 14.63 -6.36
N ASP A 86 -11.90 13.96 -5.60
CA ASP A 86 -11.89 12.54 -5.23
C ASP A 86 -12.09 11.62 -6.46
N VAL A 87 -11.22 11.75 -7.46
CA VAL A 87 -11.32 11.11 -8.78
C VAL A 87 -10.01 10.44 -9.20
N GLN A 88 -9.09 10.24 -8.26
CA GLN A 88 -7.84 9.51 -8.47
C GLN A 88 -7.71 8.40 -7.43
N HIS A 89 -8.48 7.33 -7.64
CA HIS A 89 -8.34 6.04 -6.97
C HIS A 89 -7.01 5.39 -7.39
N ASN A 90 -5.90 5.82 -6.79
CA ASN A 90 -4.59 5.18 -6.97
C ASN A 90 -4.39 4.10 -5.91
N HIS A 91 -5.01 2.93 -6.13
CA HIS A 91 -4.88 1.77 -5.25
C HIS A 91 -3.94 0.75 -5.88
N TYR A 92 -3.13 0.13 -5.04
CA TYR A 92 -2.19 -0.92 -5.43
C TYR A 92 -2.19 -2.03 -4.40
N LEU A 93 -2.06 -3.27 -4.88
CA LEU A 93 -1.87 -4.44 -4.05
C LEU A 93 -0.38 -4.71 -3.88
N PHE A 94 0.06 -4.83 -2.64
CA PHE A 94 1.39 -5.23 -2.26
C PHE A 94 1.36 -6.69 -1.84
N VAL A 95 2.13 -7.54 -2.52
CA VAL A 95 2.23 -8.97 -2.26
C VAL A 95 3.63 -9.26 -1.75
N SER A 96 3.75 -9.60 -0.47
CA SER A 96 5.02 -9.75 0.23
C SER A 96 5.28 -11.21 0.54
N CYS A 97 6.44 -11.75 0.15
CA CYS A 97 6.83 -13.11 0.52
C CYS A 97 7.14 -13.20 2.02
N ASP A 98 6.46 -14.11 2.72
CA ASP A 98 6.60 -14.28 4.17
C ASP A 98 7.96 -14.86 4.59
N TYR A 99 8.70 -15.43 3.64
CA TYR A 99 10.01 -16.03 3.90
C TYR A 99 11.19 -15.08 3.66
N CYS A 100 11.23 -14.40 2.51
CA CYS A 100 12.39 -13.58 2.11
C CYS A 100 12.12 -12.08 2.06
N GLY A 101 10.87 -11.64 2.29
CA GLY A 101 10.49 -10.22 2.29
C GLY A 101 10.50 -9.57 0.91
N TYR A 102 10.63 -10.34 -0.17
CA TYR A 102 10.48 -9.80 -1.52
C TYR A 102 9.03 -9.37 -1.76
N VAL A 103 8.86 -8.17 -2.31
CA VAL A 103 7.54 -7.54 -2.51
C VAL A 103 7.30 -7.26 -3.98
N GLU A 104 6.12 -7.64 -4.46
CA GLU A 104 5.61 -7.31 -5.79
C GLU A 104 4.40 -6.38 -5.65
N VAL A 105 4.23 -5.46 -6.60
CA VAL A 105 3.15 -4.46 -6.58
C VAL A 105 2.28 -4.62 -7.81
N TYR A 106 0.97 -4.71 -7.61
CA TYR A 106 -0.01 -4.94 -8.66
C TYR A 106 -1.08 -3.85 -8.69
N ASN A 107 -1.62 -3.57 -9.86
CA ASN A 107 -2.81 -2.73 -10.02
C ASN A 107 -4.08 -3.62 -10.03
N PRO A 108 -4.98 -3.47 -9.04
CA PRO A 108 -6.15 -4.34 -8.89
C PRO A 108 -7.14 -4.23 -10.05
N ASP A 109 -7.36 -3.03 -10.62
CA ASP A 109 -8.28 -2.83 -11.75
C ASP A 109 -7.85 -3.63 -12.99
N ILE A 110 -6.54 -3.68 -13.26
CA ILE A 110 -5.99 -4.44 -14.39
C ILE A 110 -6.10 -5.94 -14.13
N LEU A 111 -5.89 -6.39 -12.90
CA LEU A 111 -6.06 -7.80 -12.52
C LEU A 111 -7.54 -8.22 -12.60
N ALA A 112 -8.47 -7.38 -12.16
CA ALA A 112 -9.90 -7.64 -12.16
C ALA A 112 -10.48 -7.69 -13.59
N ARG A 113 -10.07 -6.78 -14.48
CA ARG A 113 -10.51 -6.75 -15.90
C ARG A 113 -10.17 -8.02 -16.68
N LYS A 114 -9.11 -8.74 -16.28
CA LYS A 114 -8.70 -10.01 -16.91
C LYS A 114 -9.62 -11.19 -16.58
N LYS A 115 -10.63 -11.03 -15.70
CA LYS A 115 -11.62 -12.08 -15.40
C LYS A 115 -12.68 -12.29 -16.51
N SER A 116 -12.83 -11.37 -17.46
CA SER A 116 -13.78 -11.51 -18.57
C SER A 116 -13.15 -12.22 -19.77
N GLY A 117 -12.99 -13.53 -19.65
CA GLY A 117 -12.64 -14.41 -20.76
C GLY A 117 -11.19 -14.90 -20.76
N THR A 118 -11.05 -16.22 -20.64
CA THR A 118 -9.82 -17.01 -20.84
C THR A 118 -8.99 -17.24 -19.58
N VAL A 119 -9.17 -18.45 -19.06
CA VAL A 119 -8.40 -19.15 -18.02
C VAL A 119 -6.92 -19.37 -18.43
N GLY A 120 -6.40 -18.62 -19.41
CA GLY A 120 -5.11 -18.87 -20.08
C GLY A 120 -4.04 -17.78 -19.92
N THR A 121 -4.35 -16.59 -19.38
CA THR A 121 -3.44 -15.42 -19.51
C THR A 121 -2.69 -15.04 -18.23
N ILE A 122 -3.03 -15.59 -17.06
CA ILE A 122 -2.29 -15.31 -15.81
C ILE A 122 -1.04 -16.18 -15.66
N MET A 123 -0.93 -17.29 -16.41
CA MET A 123 0.29 -18.11 -16.47
C MET A 123 1.48 -17.37 -17.13
N ASP A 124 1.24 -16.38 -18.00
CA ASP A 124 2.34 -15.66 -18.68
C ASP A 124 3.02 -14.60 -17.80
N ILE A 125 2.39 -14.17 -16.70
CA ILE A 125 2.96 -13.17 -15.78
C ILE A 125 3.81 -13.84 -14.69
N PHE A 126 3.50 -15.10 -14.36
CA PHE A 126 4.21 -15.88 -13.34
C PHE A 126 5.25 -16.86 -13.91
N PHE A 127 5.30 -17.07 -15.24
CA PHE A 127 6.27 -17.97 -15.90
C PHE A 127 6.99 -17.31 -17.10
N GLY A 128 7.30 -16.02 -16.99
CA GLY A 128 8.35 -15.42 -17.83
C GLY A 128 9.69 -16.05 -17.46
N SER A 129 10.18 -16.93 -18.34
CA SER A 129 11.42 -17.73 -18.28
C SER A 129 12.62 -17.11 -17.57
#